data_AF-A0A1W0E9G4-F1
#
_entry.id   AF-A0A1W0E9G4-F1
#
_cell.length_a   1.000
_cell.length_b   1.000
_cell.length_c   1.000
_cell.angle_alpha   90.00
_cell.angle_beta   90.00
_cell.angle_gamma   90.00
#
_symmetry.space_group_name_H-M   'P 1'
#
loop_
_entity.id
_entity.type
_entity.pdbx_description
1 polymer ?
#
loop_
_entity_poly.entity_id
_entity_poly.type
_entity_poly.pdbx_seq_one_letter_code
_entity_poly.pdbx_strand_id
1 'polypeptide(L)'
;MESTKVCEEYICGCCLYEEFATIDVTDKCPKSHNIQKRKIFRNNMKTKESCGYIRKAIITYEEIIKDTDQKIKDFTKSIKPTIPKKIINALDYTEKCVINEQKENVGRIYSLLNVHGKLIQESKKAMVDNTLKICKNCGSFLYGTNQCKHKFCKSYLKIRKLLEELKEIIKGREGLKEKSSNLVE
;
A
#
# COMPACT_ATOMS: atom_id res chain seq x y z
N MET A 1 6.06 23.92 -32.44
CA MET A 1 5.82 24.18 -31.00
C MET A 1 4.89 23.09 -30.50
N GLU A 2 5.38 22.11 -29.75
CA GLU A 2 4.49 21.13 -29.12
C GLU A 2 3.59 21.84 -28.12
N SER A 3 2.28 21.77 -28.33
CA SER A 3 1.32 22.34 -27.40
C SER A 3 1.45 21.64 -26.05
N THR A 4 1.84 22.39 -25.02
CA THR A 4 2.02 21.84 -23.68
C THR A 4 0.70 21.24 -23.19
N LYS A 5 0.65 19.92 -23.06
CA LYS A 5 -0.54 19.21 -22.58
C LYS A 5 -0.92 19.71 -21.18
N VAL A 6 -2.22 19.87 -20.93
CA VAL A 6 -2.75 20.31 -19.62
C VAL A 6 -2.76 19.14 -18.65
N CYS A 7 -2.44 19.38 -17.37
CA CYS A 7 -2.45 18.34 -16.33
C CYS A 7 -3.88 17.98 -15.91
N GLU A 8 -4.37 16.83 -16.36
CA GLU A 8 -5.72 16.37 -16.03
C GLU A 8 -5.90 16.09 -14.53
N GLU A 9 -4.86 15.59 -13.86
CA GLU A 9 -4.87 15.34 -12.41
C GLU A 9 -5.05 16.65 -11.62
N TYR A 10 -4.35 17.72 -12.01
CA TYR A 10 -4.49 19.06 -11.44
C TYR A 10 -5.89 19.62 -11.62
N ILE A 11 -6.46 19.47 -12.83
CA ILE A 11 -7.83 19.92 -13.14
C ILE A 11 -8.84 19.19 -12.25
N CYS A 12 -8.72 17.87 -12.14
CA CYS A 12 -9.69 17.03 -11.44
C CYS A 12 -9.55 17.05 -9.91
N GLY A 13 -8.35 17.28 -9.37
CA GLY A 13 -8.11 17.17 -7.92
C GLY A 13 -6.75 17.70 -7.50
N CYS A 14 -5.70 16.89 -7.66
CA CYS A 14 -4.33 17.24 -7.32
C CYS A 14 -3.34 16.65 -8.33
N CYS A 15 -2.30 17.41 -8.69
CA CYS A 15 -1.22 16.87 -9.50
C CYS A 15 -0.32 15.96 -8.66
N LEU A 16 -0.04 14.75 -9.15
CA LEU A 16 0.82 13.80 -8.44
C LEU A 16 2.26 14.32 -8.29
N TYR A 17 2.78 15.04 -9.28
CA TYR A 17 4.11 15.66 -9.22
C TYR A 17 4.22 16.68 -8.09
N GLU A 18 3.19 17.52 -7.90
CA GLU A 18 3.17 18.48 -6.78
C GLU A 18 2.91 17.79 -5.44
N GLU A 19 2.02 16.80 -5.43
CA GLU A 19 1.58 16.13 -4.19
C GLU A 19 2.72 15.32 -3.56
N PHE A 20 3.53 14.65 -4.38
CA PHE A 20 4.69 13.88 -3.95
C PHE A 20 6.01 14.64 -4.10
N ALA A 21 5.96 15.95 -4.40
CA ALA A 21 7.15 16.77 -4.60
C ALA A 21 8.06 16.72 -3.37
N THR A 22 9.34 16.46 -3.63
CA THR A 22 10.43 16.59 -2.67
C THR A 22 11.43 17.58 -3.26
N ILE A 23 11.71 18.63 -2.47
CA ILE A 23 12.63 19.71 -2.86
C ILE A 23 13.95 19.07 -3.30
N ASP A 24 14.46 19.49 -4.45
CA ASP A 24 15.72 19.04 -5.08
C ASP A 24 15.78 17.55 -5.51
N VAL A 25 14.69 16.80 -5.39
CA VAL A 25 14.64 15.37 -5.77
C VAL A 25 13.71 15.12 -6.95
N THR A 26 12.56 15.79 -6.97
CA THR A 26 11.52 15.54 -7.99
C THR A 26 11.44 16.70 -8.97
N ASP A 27 11.35 16.39 -10.27
CA ASP A 27 11.07 17.37 -11.31
C ASP A 27 9.70 18.03 -11.14
N LYS A 28 9.57 19.24 -11.69
CA LYS A 28 8.27 19.90 -11.80
C LYS A 28 7.36 19.11 -12.73
N CYS A 29 6.05 19.30 -12.57
CA CYS A 29 5.08 18.68 -13.48
C CYS A 29 5.39 19.07 -14.94
N PRO A 30 5.54 18.10 -15.86
CA PRO A 30 5.81 18.38 -17.27
C PRO A 30 4.58 18.93 -18.01
N LYS A 31 3.39 18.88 -17.38
CA LYS A 31 2.12 19.35 -17.93
C LYS A 31 1.76 20.73 -17.36
N SER A 32 1.00 21.51 -18.11
CA SER A 32 0.58 22.85 -17.69
C SER A 32 -0.54 22.79 -16.63
N HIS A 33 -0.37 23.53 -15.52
CA HIS A 33 -1.38 23.70 -14.47
C HIS A 33 -2.28 24.90 -14.75
N ASN A 34 -3.33 24.69 -15.56
CA ASN A 34 -4.23 25.76 -15.95
C ASN A 34 -5.36 25.99 -14.91
N ILE A 35 -5.23 27.08 -14.14
CA ILE A 35 -6.19 27.47 -13.09
C ILE A 35 -7.59 27.75 -13.65
N GLN A 36 -7.69 28.39 -14.81
CA GLN A 36 -8.98 28.72 -15.42
C GLN A 36 -9.76 27.47 -15.79
N LYS A 37 -9.10 26.50 -16.45
CA LYS A 37 -9.71 25.20 -16.77
C LYS A 37 -10.14 24.44 -15.52
N ARG A 38 -9.38 24.54 -14.42
CA ARG A 38 -9.76 23.92 -13.13
C ARG A 38 -11.02 24.55 -12.55
N LYS A 39 -11.16 25.87 -12.63
CA LYS A 39 -12.37 26.59 -12.22
C LYS A 39 -13.58 26.18 -13.07
N ILE A 40 -13.41 26.13 -14.40
CA ILE A 40 -14.45 25.69 -15.33
C ILE A 40 -14.89 24.26 -15.01
N PHE A 41 -13.94 23.35 -14.79
CA PHE A 41 -14.22 21.97 -14.42
C PHE A 41 -15.06 21.88 -13.14
N ARG A 42 -14.68 22.60 -12.08
CA ARG A 42 -15.44 22.62 -10.82
C ARG A 42 -16.88 23.09 -10.99
N ASN A 43 -17.10 24.07 -11.87
CA ASN A 43 -18.43 24.60 -12.14
C ASN A 43 -19.25 23.69 -13.07
N ASN A 44 -18.59 22.89 -13.92
CA ASN A 44 -19.22 22.17 -15.04
C ASN A 44 -18.82 20.68 -15.11
N MET A 45 -18.72 19.99 -13.96
CA MET A 45 -18.23 18.60 -13.85
C MET A 45 -18.99 17.58 -14.73
N LYS A 46 -20.24 17.88 -15.12
CA LYS A 46 -21.10 16.98 -15.92
C LYS A 46 -20.86 17.05 -17.44
N THR A 47 -20.03 17.97 -17.93
CA THR A 47 -19.78 18.16 -19.37
C THR A 47 -19.00 17.00 -20.02
N LYS A 48 -19.05 16.87 -21.36
CA LYS A 48 -18.29 15.84 -22.10
C LYS A 48 -16.77 16.04 -21.92
N GLU A 49 -16.30 17.28 -21.98
CA GLU A 49 -14.89 17.63 -21.75
C GLU A 49 -14.44 17.26 -20.33
N SER A 50 -15.26 17.58 -19.32
CA SER A 50 -14.97 17.21 -17.92
C SER A 50 -14.81 15.70 -17.74
N CYS A 51 -15.62 14.87 -18.40
CA CYS A 51 -15.43 13.42 -18.35
C CYS A 51 -14.16 12.93 -19.05
N GLY A 52 -13.64 13.66 -20.03
CA GLY A 52 -12.33 13.38 -20.63
C GLY A 52 -11.21 13.56 -19.60
N TYR A 53 -11.22 14.67 -18.86
CA TYR A 53 -10.26 14.92 -17.78
C TYR A 53 -10.39 13.88 -16.65
N ILE A 54 -11.62 13.56 -16.24
CA ILE A 54 -11.87 12.60 -15.16
C ILE A 54 -11.33 11.22 -15.50
N ARG A 55 -11.62 10.68 -16.69
CA ARG A 55 -11.15 9.34 -17.08
C ARG A 55 -9.63 9.23 -17.07
N LYS A 56 -8.94 10.24 -17.60
CA LYS A 56 -7.47 10.28 -17.59
C LYS A 56 -6.91 10.37 -16.18
N ALA A 57 -7.48 11.22 -15.32
CA ALA A 57 -7.06 11.34 -13.93
C ALA A 57 -7.30 10.03 -13.16
N ILE A 58 -8.43 9.35 -13.39
CA ILE A 58 -8.71 8.03 -12.80
C ILE A 58 -7.62 7.03 -13.19
N ILE A 59 -7.28 6.90 -14.48
CA ILE A 59 -6.25 5.97 -14.94
C ILE A 59 -4.93 6.21 -14.19
N THR A 60 -4.47 7.46 -14.12
CA THR A 60 -3.21 7.78 -13.45
C THR A 60 -3.26 7.53 -11.95
N TYR A 61 -4.37 7.86 -11.28
CA TYR A 61 -4.55 7.56 -9.86
C TYR A 61 -4.64 6.06 -9.58
N GLU A 62 -5.28 5.28 -10.44
CA GLU A 62 -5.34 3.82 -10.31
C GLU A 62 -3.97 3.19 -10.46
N GLU A 63 -3.16 3.64 -11.42
CA GLU A 63 -1.80 3.16 -11.63
C GLU A 63 -0.93 3.33 -10.38
N ILE A 64 -0.91 4.54 -9.80
CA ILE A 64 -0.08 4.80 -8.62
C ILE A 64 -0.59 4.06 -7.37
N ILE A 65 -1.90 3.95 -7.20
CA ILE A 65 -2.49 3.20 -6.07
C ILE A 65 -2.21 1.70 -6.22
N LYS A 66 -2.37 1.15 -7.42
CA LYS A 66 -2.09 -0.27 -7.70
C LYS A 66 -0.61 -0.61 -7.47
N ASP A 67 0.30 0.23 -7.94
CA ASP A 67 1.74 0.07 -7.68
C ASP A 67 2.04 0.10 -6.17
N THR A 68 1.45 1.05 -5.45
CA THR A 68 1.65 1.18 -3.99
C THR A 68 1.07 -0.02 -3.23
N ASP A 69 -0.12 -0.50 -3.60
CA ASP A 69 -0.75 -1.67 -2.99
C ASP A 69 0.03 -2.95 -3.24
N GLN A 70 0.60 -3.09 -4.44
CA GLN A 70 1.48 -4.21 -4.77
C GLN A 70 2.75 -4.19 -3.92
N LYS A 71 3.40 -3.02 -3.78
CA LYS A 71 4.57 -2.84 -2.90
C LYS A 71 4.24 -3.15 -1.43
N ILE A 72 3.10 -2.67 -0.92
CA ILE A 72 2.63 -2.99 0.43
C ILE A 72 2.51 -4.50 0.61
N LYS A 73 1.88 -5.19 -0.35
CA LYS A 73 1.69 -6.63 -0.32
C LYS A 73 3.03 -7.38 -0.32
N ASP A 74 3.97 -6.96 -1.16
CA ASP A 74 5.28 -7.60 -1.28
C ASP A 74 6.13 -7.38 -0.04
N PHE A 75 6.14 -6.16 0.52
CA PHE A 75 6.82 -5.89 1.79
C PHE A 75 6.15 -6.63 2.96
N THR A 76 4.83 -6.74 2.97
CA THR A 76 4.13 -7.48 4.04
C THR A 76 4.48 -8.96 4.00
N LYS A 77 4.70 -9.53 2.82
CA LYS A 77 5.19 -10.91 2.66
C LYS A 77 6.67 -11.07 3.03
N SER A 78 7.48 -10.04 2.81
CA SER A 78 8.93 -10.10 3.07
C SER A 78 9.28 -9.90 4.54
N ILE A 79 8.45 -9.20 5.30
CA ILE A 79 8.52 -9.19 6.77
C ILE A 79 8.10 -10.58 7.27
N LYS A 80 9.08 -11.47 7.36
CA LYS A 80 8.92 -12.77 8.02
C LYS A 80 9.32 -12.64 9.48
N PRO A 81 8.55 -13.25 10.39
CA PRO A 81 9.02 -13.55 11.73
C PRO A 81 10.41 -14.19 11.69
N THR A 82 11.43 -13.50 12.20
CA THR A 82 12.78 -14.07 12.23
C THR A 82 12.98 -14.68 13.61
N ILE A 83 13.13 -16.02 13.66
CA ILE A 83 13.54 -16.68 14.90
C ILE A 83 14.96 -16.18 15.23
N PRO A 84 15.21 -15.65 16.44
CA PRO A 84 16.55 -15.25 16.84
C PRO A 84 17.56 -16.40 16.65
N LYS A 85 18.74 -16.12 16.08
CA LYS A 85 19.80 -17.13 15.86
C LYS A 85 20.11 -17.95 17.10
N LYS A 86 20.05 -17.36 18.29
CA LYS A 86 20.24 -18.06 19.58
C LYS A 86 19.23 -19.19 19.81
N ILE A 87 17.97 -19.01 19.39
CA ILE A 87 16.91 -20.03 19.53
C ILE A 87 17.11 -21.13 18.49
N ILE A 88 17.49 -20.78 17.25
CA ILE A 88 17.84 -21.76 16.21
C ILE A 88 19.01 -22.64 16.67
N ASN A 89 20.11 -22.02 17.11
CA ASN A 89 21.27 -22.74 17.61
C ASN A 89 20.93 -23.64 18.81
N ALA A 90 20.05 -23.18 19.71
CA ALA A 90 19.61 -23.98 20.85
C ALA A 90 18.77 -25.19 20.42
N LEU A 91 17.86 -25.02 19.44
CA LEU A 91 17.09 -26.12 18.85
C LEU A 91 18.02 -27.17 18.23
N ASP A 92 18.92 -26.74 17.34
CA ASP A 92 19.89 -27.62 16.66
C ASP A 92 20.78 -28.36 17.67
N TYR A 93 21.21 -27.68 18.73
CA TYR A 93 22.00 -28.30 19.80
C TYR A 93 21.20 -29.35 20.56
N THR A 94 19.97 -29.03 20.97
CA THR A 94 19.12 -30.00 21.68
C THR A 94 18.76 -31.21 20.82
N GLU A 95 18.52 -31.02 19.52
CA GLU A 95 18.27 -32.11 18.58
C GLU A 95 19.50 -33.04 18.47
N LYS A 96 20.70 -32.47 18.33
CA LYS A 96 21.95 -33.25 18.34
C LYS A 96 22.13 -34.02 19.65
N CYS A 97 21.80 -33.42 20.79
CA CYS A 97 21.86 -34.11 22.08
C CYS A 97 20.88 -35.28 22.15
N VAL A 98 19.65 -35.13 21.64
CA VAL A 98 18.66 -36.21 21.60
C VAL A 98 19.14 -37.36 20.70
N ILE A 99 19.69 -37.05 19.52
CA ILE A 99 20.18 -38.05 18.57
C ILE A 99 21.37 -38.84 19.15
N ASN A 100 22.25 -38.16 19.89
CA ASN A 100 23.45 -38.76 20.47
C ASN A 100 23.20 -39.45 21.82
N GLU A 101 22.01 -39.32 22.40
CA GLU A 101 21.68 -39.96 23.68
C GLU A 101 21.37 -41.44 23.47
N GLN A 102 21.92 -42.30 24.34
CA GLN A 102 21.64 -43.74 24.28
C GLN A 102 20.19 -44.00 24.69
N LYS A 103 19.51 -44.91 23.97
CA LYS A 103 18.08 -45.24 24.17
C LYS A 103 17.71 -45.67 25.59
N GLU A 104 18.69 -46.12 26.38
CA GLU A 104 18.52 -46.59 27.75
C GLU A 104 18.34 -45.43 28.75
N ASN A 105 18.76 -44.20 28.41
CA ASN A 105 18.62 -43.03 29.28
C ASN A 105 17.32 -42.26 29.02
N VAL A 106 16.20 -42.95 29.20
CA VAL A 106 14.84 -42.46 28.89
C VAL A 106 14.52 -41.14 29.62
N GLY A 107 14.96 -40.98 30.88
CA GLY A 107 14.73 -39.76 31.65
C GLY A 107 15.46 -38.54 31.09
N ARG A 108 16.67 -38.72 30.57
CA ARG A 108 17.45 -37.65 29.93
C ARG A 108 16.89 -37.29 28.56
N ILE A 109 16.52 -38.28 27.75
CA ILE A 109 15.82 -38.08 26.47
C ILE A 109 14.53 -37.29 26.70
N TYR A 110 13.70 -37.68 27.67
CA TYR A 110 12.46 -36.97 28.00
C TYR A 110 12.71 -35.51 28.38
N SER A 111 13.74 -35.26 29.20
CA SER A 111 14.12 -33.90 29.61
C SER A 111 14.55 -33.05 28.42
N LEU A 112 15.36 -33.59 27.51
CA LEU A 112 15.80 -32.90 26.29
C LEU A 112 14.63 -32.60 25.34
N LEU A 113 13.70 -33.54 25.16
CA LEU A 113 12.48 -33.33 24.37
C LEU A 113 11.60 -32.23 24.97
N ASN A 114 11.49 -32.16 26.30
CA ASN A 114 10.75 -31.09 26.98
C ASN A 114 11.41 -29.72 26.76
N VAL A 115 12.75 -29.64 26.83
CA VAL A 115 13.49 -28.41 26.51
C VAL A 115 13.30 -28.02 25.05
N HIS A 116 13.38 -28.97 24.11
CA HIS A 116 13.13 -28.73 22.69
C HIS A 116 11.70 -28.20 22.44
N GLY A 117 10.69 -28.79 23.10
CA GLY A 117 9.31 -28.31 23.06
C GLY A 117 9.15 -26.87 23.58
N LYS A 118 9.81 -26.52 24.69
CA LYS A 118 9.82 -25.13 25.21
C LYS A 118 10.51 -24.17 24.24
N LEU A 119 11.63 -24.57 23.62
CA LEU A 119 12.31 -23.75 22.61
C LEU A 119 11.45 -23.50 21.37
N ILE A 120 10.63 -24.47 20.94
CA ILE A 120 9.62 -24.28 19.88
C ILE A 120 8.54 -23.26 20.31
N GLN A 121 8.09 -23.30 21.56
CA GLN A 121 7.11 -22.32 22.06
C GLN A 121 7.71 -20.91 22.11
N GLU A 122 8.96 -20.79 22.58
CA GLU A 122 9.66 -19.51 22.62
C GLU A 122 10.02 -19.00 21.22
N SER A 123 10.30 -19.87 20.25
CA SER A 123 10.50 -19.47 18.86
C SER A 123 9.21 -18.85 18.29
N LYS A 124 8.05 -19.45 18.56
CA LYS A 124 6.73 -18.90 18.18
C LYS A 124 6.42 -17.56 18.83
N LYS A 125 6.87 -17.31 20.07
CA LYS A 125 6.72 -16.01 20.74
C LYS A 125 7.69 -14.96 20.20
N ALA A 126 8.96 -15.34 19.98
CA ALA A 126 10.00 -14.46 19.46
C ALA A 126 9.74 -14.06 17.98
N MET A 127 9.05 -14.92 17.23
CA MET A 127 8.48 -14.61 15.92
C MET A 127 7.56 -13.37 15.94
N VAL A 128 7.00 -12.99 17.10
CA VAL A 128 6.02 -11.90 17.21
C VAL A 128 6.67 -10.52 17.40
N ASP A 129 8.00 -10.41 17.51
CA ASP A 129 8.69 -9.13 17.68
C ASP A 129 8.82 -8.35 16.35
N ASN A 130 7.69 -8.13 15.69
CA ASN A 130 7.48 -7.25 14.55
C ASN A 130 7.48 -5.79 15.01
N THR A 131 8.62 -5.33 15.56
CA THR A 131 8.85 -3.89 15.81
C THR A 131 8.73 -3.08 14.52
N LEU A 132 9.04 -3.70 13.37
CA LEU A 132 8.75 -3.21 12.03
C LEU A 132 7.36 -3.67 11.55
N LYS A 133 6.47 -2.71 11.35
CA LYS A 133 5.20 -2.88 10.65
C LYS A 133 5.22 -2.11 9.34
N ILE A 134 4.28 -2.37 8.45
CA ILE A 134 4.11 -1.60 7.21
C ILE A 134 2.82 -0.79 7.31
N CYS A 135 2.90 0.49 6.93
CA CYS A 135 1.71 1.30 6.78
C CYS A 135 0.89 0.81 5.59
N LYS A 136 -0.37 0.43 5.84
CA LYS A 136 -1.31 -0.02 4.80
C LYS A 136 -1.70 1.05 3.77
N ASN A 137 -1.34 2.31 4.01
CA ASN A 137 -1.71 3.42 3.13
C ASN A 137 -0.56 3.85 2.20
N CYS A 138 0.67 3.91 2.72
CA CYS A 138 1.84 4.42 1.99
C CYS A 138 2.98 3.42 1.83
N GLY A 139 2.86 2.20 2.36
CA GLY A 139 3.91 1.18 2.24
C GLY A 139 5.18 1.42 3.03
N SER A 140 5.30 2.54 3.75
CA SER A 140 6.46 2.84 4.58
C SER A 140 6.49 1.98 5.84
N PHE A 141 7.70 1.68 6.32
CA PHE A 141 7.91 0.99 7.57
C PHE A 141 7.52 1.86 8.78
N LEU A 142 6.96 1.24 9.81
CA LEU A 142 6.57 1.84 11.08
C LEU A 142 7.34 1.12 12.19
N TYR A 143 8.09 1.88 12.98
CA TYR A 143 8.79 1.36 14.15
C TYR A 143 8.01 1.69 15.43
N GLY A 144 7.67 0.66 16.22
CA GLY A 144 7.15 0.81 17.59
C GLY A 144 5.77 1.49 17.73
N THR A 145 5.11 1.89 16.65
CA THR A 145 3.78 2.53 16.69
C THR A 145 2.87 2.04 15.56
N ASN A 146 1.55 2.12 15.78
CA ASN A 146 0.55 1.82 14.75
C ASN A 146 0.14 3.06 13.93
N GLN A 147 0.59 4.25 14.31
CA GLN A 147 0.18 5.50 13.67
C GLN A 147 1.23 6.00 12.68
N CYS A 148 0.85 6.08 11.42
CA CYS A 148 1.73 6.60 10.37
C CYS A 148 1.75 8.14 10.38
N LYS A 149 2.92 8.74 10.61
CA LYS A 149 3.13 10.20 10.58
C LYS A 149 3.78 10.69 9.27
N HIS A 150 4.04 9.79 8.32
CA HIS A 150 4.67 10.14 7.05
C HIS A 150 3.79 11.09 6.23
N LYS A 151 4.39 12.14 5.66
CA LYS A 151 3.71 13.11 4.78
C LYS A 151 2.96 12.40 3.64
N PHE A 152 3.63 11.44 3.00
CA PHE A 152 3.07 10.67 1.89
C PHE A 152 1.82 9.85 2.26
N CYS A 153 1.65 9.45 3.53
CA CYS A 153 0.44 8.76 3.98
C CYS A 153 -0.82 9.60 3.77
N LYS A 154 -0.74 10.90 4.08
CA LYS A 154 -1.85 11.82 3.85
C LYS A 154 -2.13 11.99 2.36
N SER A 155 -1.09 12.06 1.53
CA SER A 155 -1.20 12.17 0.07
C SER A 155 -1.86 10.94 -0.56
N TYR A 156 -1.43 9.72 -0.18
CA TYR A 156 -2.08 8.49 -0.65
C TYR A 156 -3.54 8.39 -0.22
N LEU A 157 -3.87 8.76 1.03
CA LEU A 157 -5.27 8.81 1.49
C LEU A 157 -6.11 9.81 0.68
N LYS A 158 -5.55 10.99 0.40
CA LYS A 158 -6.19 12.00 -0.45
C LYS A 158 -6.47 11.47 -1.86
N ILE A 159 -5.51 10.79 -2.47
CA ILE A 159 -5.65 10.23 -3.83
C ILE A 159 -6.71 9.12 -3.85
N ARG A 160 -6.73 8.21 -2.86
CA ARG A 160 -7.76 7.18 -2.77
C ARG A 160 -9.16 7.79 -2.65
N LYS A 161 -9.31 8.83 -1.81
CA LYS A 161 -10.58 9.54 -1.68
C LYS A 161 -11.01 10.20 -3.00
N LEU A 162 -10.09 10.91 -3.65
CA LEU A 162 -10.35 11.53 -4.95
C LEU A 162 -10.73 10.48 -6.01
N LEU A 163 -10.06 9.33 -6.02
CA LEU A 163 -10.35 8.24 -6.95
C LEU A 163 -11.79 7.74 -6.79
N GLU A 164 -12.25 7.52 -5.56
CA GLU A 164 -13.64 7.13 -5.28
C GLU A 164 -14.62 8.22 -5.72
N GLU A 165 -14.39 9.48 -5.35
CA GLU A 165 -15.23 10.62 -5.76
C GLU A 165 -15.35 10.72 -7.30
N LEU A 166 -14.24 10.58 -8.02
CA LEU A 166 -14.22 10.63 -9.48
C LEU A 166 -14.92 9.44 -10.13
N LYS A 167 -14.79 8.23 -9.56
CA LYS A 167 -15.49 7.03 -10.04
C LYS A 167 -17.00 7.16 -9.90
N GLU A 168 -17.47 7.68 -8.77
CA GLU A 168 -18.90 7.91 -8.54
C GLU A 168 -19.49 8.93 -9.53
N ILE A 169 -18.73 9.98 -9.88
CA ILE A 169 -19.14 10.95 -10.93
C ILE A 169 -19.31 10.25 -12.29
N ILE A 170 -18.41 9.33 -12.66
CA ILE A 170 -18.50 8.60 -13.93
C ILE A 170 -19.67 7.62 -13.92
N LYS A 171 -19.81 6.79 -12.87
CA LYS A 171 -20.91 5.83 -12.73
C LYS A 171 -22.27 6.51 -12.77
N GLY A 172 -22.42 7.63 -12.06
CA GLY A 172 -23.66 8.42 -12.06
C GLY A 172 -24.05 8.92 -13.45
N ARG A 173 -23.09 9.09 -14.37
CA ARG A 173 -23.36 9.49 -15.77
C ARG A 173 -23.73 8.30 -16.66
N GLU A 174 -23.08 7.15 -16.45
CA GLU A 174 -23.36 5.94 -17.21
C GLU A 174 -24.76 5.41 -16.91
N GLY A 175 -25.18 5.40 -15.64
CA GLY A 175 -26.55 5.03 -15.25
C GLY A 175 -27.64 6.02 -15.71
N LEU A 176 -27.29 7.29 -15.99
CA LEU A 176 -28.22 8.27 -16.59
C LEU A 176 -28.41 8.06 -18.10
N LYS A 177 -27.39 7.56 -18.80
CA LYS A 177 -27.49 7.26 -20.24
C LYS A 177 -28.40 6.05 -20.49
N GLU A 178 -28.29 5.00 -19.68
CA GLU A 178 -29.14 3.80 -19.81
C GLU A 178 -30.62 4.11 -19.57
N LYS A 179 -30.94 4.97 -18.59
CA LYS A 179 -32.33 5.42 -18.36
C LYS A 179 -32.90 6.31 -19.46
N SER A 180 -32.05 7.08 -20.14
CA SER A 180 -32.48 7.96 -21.24
C SER A 180 -32.72 7.18 -22.54
N SER A 181 -32.04 6.06 -22.73
CA SER A 181 -32.24 5.15 -23.87
C SER A 181 -33.51 4.31 -23.74
N ASN A 182 -33.93 3.98 -22.52
CA ASN A 182 -35.13 3.16 -22.25
C ASN A 182 -36.44 3.97 -22.17
N LEU A 183 -36.39 5.28 -22.45
CA LEU A 183 -37.57 6.17 -22.51
C LEU A 183 -37.92 6.56 -23.96
N VAL A 184 -37.29 5.93 -24.95
CA VAL A 184 -37.50 6.16 -26.38
C VAL A 184 -37.84 4.84 -27.09
N GLU A 185 -38.66 4.01 -26.44
CA GLU A 185 -39.35 2.86 -27.07
C GLU A 185 -40.86 2.97 -26.81
#